data_AF-F0EIG9-F1
#
_entry.id   AF-F0EIG9-F1
#
_cell.length_a   1.000
_cell.length_b   1.000
_cell.length_c   1.000
_cell.angle_alpha   90.00
_cell.angle_beta   90.00
_cell.angle_gamma   90.00
#
_symmetry.space_group_name_H-M   'P 1'
#
loop_
_entity.id
_entity.type
_entity.pdbx_description
1 polymer ?
#
loop_
_entity_poly.entity_id
_entity_poly.type
_entity_poly.pdbx_seq_one_letter_code
_entity_poly.pdbx_strand_id
1 'polypeptide(L)' 'MGTGTGGKVMIVEEYVEKAVEKLREANLLLNEVHKKDSFAREIQDDISEIMDTLRYRYFGQEEN' A
#
# COMPACT_ATOMS: atom_id res chain seq x y z
N MET A 1 -40.49 0.24 -7.79
CA MET A 1 -39.53 0.50 -6.68
C MET A 1 -38.53 -0.63 -6.69
N GLY A 2 -37.37 -0.44 -7.33
CA GLY A 2 -36.30 -1.43 -7.36
C GLY A 2 -35.20 -1.00 -6.40
N THR A 3 -34.84 -1.87 -5.45
CA THR A 3 -33.71 -1.68 -4.54
C THR A 3 -32.42 -1.78 -5.35
N GLY A 4 -31.93 -0.64 -5.83
CA GLY A 4 -30.59 -0.54 -6.37
C GLY A 4 -29.61 -0.77 -5.22
N THR A 5 -28.93 -1.91 -5.24
CA THR A 5 -27.76 -2.14 -4.39
C THR A 5 -26.76 -1.04 -4.72
N GLY A 6 -26.61 -0.09 -3.79
CA GLY A 6 -25.59 0.95 -3.83
C GLY A 6 -24.21 0.33 -3.63
N GLY A 7 -23.79 -0.50 -4.58
CA GLY A 7 -22.43 -0.97 -4.69
C GLY A 7 -21.58 0.24 -4.97
N LYS A 8 -20.89 0.75 -3.96
CA LYS A 8 -19.88 1.78 -4.11
C LYS A 8 -18.89 1.25 -5.15
N VAL A 9 -18.90 1.84 -6.35
CA VAL A 9 -17.89 1.55 -7.38
C VAL A 9 -16.58 2.01 -6.77
N MET A 10 -15.77 1.06 -6.31
CA MET A 10 -14.46 1.39 -5.77
C MET A 10 -13.62 1.92 -6.93
N ILE A 11 -13.26 3.19 -6.85
CA ILE A 11 -12.37 3.83 -7.79
C ILE A 11 -10.95 3.27 -7.59
N VAL A 12 -10.10 3.36 -8.61
CA VAL A 12 -8.77 2.72 -8.61
C VAL A 12 -7.96 3.16 -7.38
N GLU A 13 -8.09 4.42 -6.99
CA GLU A 13 -7.46 5.03 -5.82
C GLU A 13 -7.80 4.28 -4.52
N GLU A 14 -9.04 3.83 -4.32
CA GLU A 14 -9.42 3.07 -3.10
C GLU A 14 -8.75 1.69 -3.05
N TYR A 15 -8.49 1.06 -4.20
CA TYR A 15 -7.73 -0.19 -4.25
C TYR A 15 -6.25 0.05 -4.00
N VAL A 16 -5.70 1.14 -4.54
CA VAL A 16 -4.29 1.50 -4.34
C VAL A 16 -4.03 1.87 -2.89
N GLU A 17 -4.93 2.60 -2.24
CA GLU A 17 -4.85 2.93 -0.81
C GLU A 17 -4.78 1.65 0.03
N LYS A 18 -5.69 0.69 -0.20
CA LYS A 18 -5.67 -0.62 0.47
C LYS A 18 -4.39 -1.40 0.20
N ALA A 19 -3.86 -1.36 -1.02
CA ALA A 19 -2.59 -2.01 -1.34
C ALA A 19 -1.43 -1.40 -0.55
N VAL A 20 -1.38 -0.07 -0.47
CA VAL A 20 -0.38 0.68 0.33
C VAL A 20 -0.50 0.35 1.82
N GLU A 21 -1.71 0.22 2.35
CA GLU A 21 -1.92 -0.21 3.74
C GLU A 21 -1.36 -1.62 3.99
N LYS A 22 -1.63 -2.58 3.09
CA LYS A 22 -1.11 -3.95 3.21
C LYS A 22 0.40 -4.05 3.07
N LEU A 23 0.98 -3.25 2.19
CA LEU A 23 2.43 -3.12 2.07
C LEU A 23 3.05 -2.54 3.35
N ARG A 24 2.42 -1.53 3.97
CA ARG A 24 2.85 -1.00 5.26
C ARG A 24 2.76 -2.04 6.38
N GLU A 25 1.67 -2.80 6.46
CA GLU A 25 1.52 -3.90 7.42
C GLU A 25 2.65 -4.95 7.24
N ALA A 26 2.94 -5.36 6.00
CA ALA A 26 4.01 -6.29 5.69
C ALA A 26 5.39 -5.73 6.09
N ASN A 27 5.65 -4.45 5.80
CA ASN A 27 6.90 -3.78 6.16
C ASN A 27 7.12 -3.77 7.69
N LEU A 28 6.06 -3.58 8.47
CA LEU A 28 6.13 -3.64 9.93
C LEU A 28 6.45 -5.05 10.46
N LEU A 29 5.87 -6.08 9.86
CA LEU A 29 6.17 -7.47 10.20
C LEU A 29 7.63 -7.85 9.89
N LEU A 30 8.18 -7.31 8.79
CA LEU A 30 9.57 -7.55 8.41
C LEU A 30 10.59 -6.97 9.40
N ASN A 31 10.21 -6.01 10.26
CA ASN A 31 11.09 -5.56 11.34
C ASN A 31 11.44 -6.70 12.31
N GLU A 32 10.51 -7.62 12.56
CA GLU A 32 10.77 -8.79 13.40
C GLU A 32 11.62 -9.84 12.68
N VAL A 33 11.47 -9.96 11.36
CA VAL A 33 12.30 -10.84 10.53
C VAL A 33 13.73 -10.30 10.43
N HIS A 34 13.89 -8.99 10.30
CA HIS A 34 15.19 -8.31 10.23
C HIS A 34 16.09 -8.57 11.44
N LYS A 35 15.51 -8.84 12.62
CA LYS A 35 16.26 -9.25 13.82
C LYS A 35 16.98 -10.60 13.65
N LYS A 36 16.56 -11.41 12.67
CA LYS A 36 17.04 -12.77 12.41
C LYS A 36 17.70 -12.93 11.05
N ASP A 37 17.25 -12.16 10.06
CA ASP A 37 17.71 -12.25 8.67
C ASP A 37 17.80 -10.85 8.06
N SER A 38 19.02 -10.44 7.68
CA SER A 38 19.28 -9.15 7.07
C SER A 38 18.63 -8.98 5.71
N PHE A 39 18.31 -10.08 5.00
CA PHE A 39 17.60 -10.02 3.71
C PHE A 39 16.22 -9.37 3.83
N ALA A 40 15.60 -9.42 5.03
CA ALA A 40 14.37 -8.69 5.28
C ALA A 40 14.49 -7.19 4.97
N ARG A 41 15.68 -6.60 5.17
CA ARG A 41 15.92 -5.19 4.89
C ARG A 41 15.78 -4.85 3.40
N GLU A 42 16.30 -5.71 2.52
CA GLU A 42 16.19 -5.54 1.08
C GLU A 42 14.72 -5.53 0.65
N ILE A 43 13.92 -6.47 1.18
CA ILE A 43 12.48 -6.52 0.91
C ILE A 43 11.75 -5.29 1.47
N GLN A 44 12.16 -4.76 2.62
CA GLN A 44 11.57 -3.53 3.19
C GLN A 44 11.86 -2.29 2.32
N ASP A 45 13.05 -2.22 1.73
CA ASP A 45 13.42 -1.15 0.81
C ASP A 45 12.60 -1.26 -0.49
N ASP A 46 12.45 -2.46 -1.06
CA ASP A 46 11.58 -2.73 -2.22
C ASP A 46 10.11 -2.35 -1.95
N ILE A 47 9.58 -2.74 -0.79
CA ILE A 47 8.21 -2.39 -0.38
C ILE A 47 8.04 -0.87 -0.29
N SER A 48 9.06 -0.15 0.20
CA SER A 48 9.03 1.31 0.31
C SER A 48 8.98 1.95 -1.07
N GLU A 49 9.79 1.49 -2.02
CA GLU A 49 9.78 1.96 -3.41
C GLU A 49 8.43 1.71 -4.11
N ILE A 50 7.83 0.53 -3.89
CA ILE A 50 6.51 0.20 -4.44
C ILE A 50 5.45 1.14 -3.86
N MET A 51 5.43 1.36 -2.54
CA MET A 51 4.48 2.28 -1.92
C MET A 51 4.62 3.70 -2.45
N ASP A 52 5.85 4.19 -2.61
CA ASP A 52 6.11 5.54 -3.13
C ASP A 52 5.68 5.66 -4.60
N THR A 53 5.95 4.65 -5.42
CA THR A 53 5.51 4.59 -6.83
C THR A 53 3.98 4.61 -6.94
N LEU A 54 3.30 3.81 -6.12
CA LEU A 54 1.83 3.78 -6.07
C LEU A 54 1.28 5.13 -5.63
N ARG A 55 1.86 5.74 -4.60
CA ARG A 55 1.42 7.05 -4.11
C ARG A 55 1.58 8.14 -5.15
N TYR A 56 2.77 8.24 -5.72
CA TYR A 56 3.10 9.22 -6.75
C TYR A 56 2.15 9.13 -7.94
N ARG A 57 1.88 7.91 -8.42
CA ARG A 57 1.08 7.70 -9.63
C ARG A 57 -0.41 8.01 -9.44
N TYR A 58 -0.97 7.73 -8.28
CA TYR A 58 -2.43 7.74 -8.07
C TYR A 58 -2.92 8.86 -7.18
N PHE A 59 -2.07 9.44 -6.33
CA PHE A 59 -2.44 10.55 -5.44
C PHE A 59 -1.66 11.84 -5.73
N GLY A 60 -0.69 11.78 -6.66
CA GLY A 60 0.22 12.88 -6.95
C GLY A 60 1.20 13.13 -5.81
N GLN A 61 2.11 14.08 -6.01
CA GLN A 61 2.77 14.72 -4.88
C GLN A 61 1.74 15.70 -4.32
N GLU A 62 1.30 15.55 -3.07
CA GLU A 62 0.77 16.72 -2.36
C GLU A 62 1.91 17.75 -2.39
N GLU A 63 1.77 18.80 -3.21
CA GLU A 63 2.65 19.96 -3.15
C GLU A 63 2.45 20.61 -1.76
N ASN A 64 3.39 20.33 -0.86
CA ASN A 64 3.75 21.03 0.39
C ASN A 64 2.64 21.49 1.35
#